data_AF-A0A2D6N0G9-F1
#
_entry.id   AF-A0A2D6N0G9-F1
#
_cell.length_a   1.000
_cell.length_b   1.000
_cell.length_c   1.000
_cell.angle_alpha   90.00
_cell.angle_beta   90.00
_cell.angle_gamma   90.00
#
_symmetry.space_group_name_H-M   'P 1'
#
loop_
_entity.id
_entity.type
_entity.pdbx_description
1 polymer ?
#
loop_
_entity_poly.entity_id
_entity_poly.type
_entity_poly.pdbx_seq_one_letter_code
_entity_poly.pdbx_strand_id
1 'polypeptide(L)'
;MSRSRSLTCLCSLLALLVLSGCAHRLRGPDHGAAQPPWVADKASKEVAALDVQHRVLLIGDAGYYLEDDPTLAALGRWAAAVESSSIVFLGDNIYNDGLTDEERERGEQILGQQLGATPAHKIVIPGNHDWGMMPKNMNAKAIRNQQAFVDEWPDGRAEFIPKDGCMGPHTRVLLEAGAGRRAVVFIALDPTPWINERLRAACPTPETHEGVLARLDRELARYSDDFVLVGSHYPMLTGGPHGGLSYGFLAELIIRPLGWMMGGLMNTYEPEYADWIARTQEVFRRNPPEVYAAGHDHSLQLLDSGDVAGIYVVSGAGARERVSTVTHLPESYFAHASEGFVVADFGTRDGRDAVVLRVVEAGSESPVFEMEIP
;
A
#
# COMPACT_ATOMS: atom_id res chain seq x y z
N MET A 1 -22.23 -4.61 55.84
CA MET A 1 -21.30 -3.66 55.21
C MET A 1 -20.38 -4.38 54.21
N SER A 2 -20.86 -4.75 53.00
CA SER A 2 -20.00 -5.44 52.01
C SER A 2 -20.50 -5.35 50.55
N ARG A 3 -21.31 -4.35 50.19
CA ARG A 3 -21.82 -4.19 48.80
C ARG A 3 -21.30 -2.96 48.05
N SER A 4 -20.55 -2.06 48.70
CA SER A 4 -20.08 -0.83 48.05
C SER A 4 -18.68 -0.90 47.42
N ARG A 5 -17.92 -2.00 47.61
CA ARG A 5 -16.55 -2.14 47.07
C ARG A 5 -16.48 -2.76 45.67
N SER A 6 -17.50 -3.52 45.24
CA SER A 6 -17.51 -4.17 43.92
C SER A 6 -17.96 -3.25 42.78
N LEU A 7 -18.80 -2.24 43.06
CA LEU A 7 -19.28 -1.30 42.03
C LEU A 7 -18.21 -0.28 41.62
N THR A 8 -17.36 0.14 42.56
CA THR A 8 -16.26 1.09 42.32
C THR A 8 -15.16 0.48 41.46
N CYS A 9 -14.91 -0.82 41.58
CA CYS A 9 -13.91 -1.53 40.78
C CYS A 9 -14.37 -1.72 39.32
N LEU A 10 -15.68 -1.99 39.11
CA LEU A 10 -16.26 -2.16 37.77
C LEU A 10 -16.32 -0.84 36.97
N CYS A 11 -16.66 0.28 37.63
CA CYS A 11 -16.63 1.60 36.99
C CYS A 11 -15.20 2.07 36.68
N SER A 12 -14.20 1.66 37.48
CA SER A 12 -12.79 2.00 37.24
C SER A 12 -12.22 1.23 36.06
N LEU A 13 -12.57 -0.05 35.89
CA LEU A 13 -12.19 -0.82 34.70
C LEU A 13 -12.85 -0.29 33.41
N LEU A 14 -14.13 0.11 33.46
CA LEU A 14 -14.79 0.74 32.31
C LEU A 14 -14.18 2.10 31.95
N ALA A 15 -13.79 2.91 32.94
CA ALA A 15 -13.15 4.20 32.70
C ALA A 15 -11.74 4.07 32.09
N LEU A 16 -10.96 3.05 32.49
CA LEU A 16 -9.66 2.76 31.87
C LEU A 16 -9.77 2.23 30.43
N LEU A 17 -10.81 1.44 30.12
CA LEU A 17 -11.11 0.97 28.75
C LEU A 17 -11.59 2.08 27.80
N VAL A 18 -12.18 3.15 28.33
CA VAL A 18 -12.63 4.31 27.53
C VAL A 18 -11.49 5.29 27.26
N LEU A 19 -10.50 5.38 28.16
CA LEU A 19 -9.37 6.32 28.01
C LEU A 19 -8.29 5.85 27.03
N SER A 20 -8.07 4.53 26.88
CA SER A 20 -7.10 4.02 25.89
C SER A 20 -7.61 4.10 24.44
N GLY A 21 -8.94 4.15 24.23
CA GLY A 21 -9.55 4.22 22.90
C GLY A 21 -9.63 5.63 22.28
N CYS A 22 -9.12 6.66 22.96
CA CYS A 22 -9.17 8.06 22.51
C CYS A 22 -7.83 8.60 21.98
N ALA A 23 -6.70 7.94 22.27
CA ALA A 23 -5.37 8.46 21.97
C ALA A 23 -5.00 8.45 20.47
N HIS A 24 -5.68 7.65 19.65
CA HIS A 24 -5.35 7.47 18.22
C HIS A 24 -6.50 7.81 17.27
N ARG A 25 -7.50 8.60 17.71
CA ARG A 25 -8.58 9.02 16.81
C ARG A 25 -8.14 10.21 15.96
N LEU A 26 -8.09 10.00 14.65
CA LEU A 26 -8.04 11.10 13.68
C LEU A 26 -9.41 11.75 13.57
N ARG A 27 -9.39 13.08 13.45
CA ARG A 27 -10.58 13.90 13.20
C ARG A 27 -10.23 14.95 12.16
N GLY A 28 -11.09 15.12 11.18
CA GLY A 28 -10.95 16.14 10.16
C GLY A 28 -12.13 16.10 9.20
N PRO A 29 -12.16 17.01 8.21
CA PRO A 29 -13.14 16.95 7.14
C PRO A 29 -12.94 15.66 6.32
N ASP A 30 -14.05 15.07 5.88
CA ASP A 30 -14.05 13.91 4.99
C ASP A 30 -13.93 14.37 3.54
N HIS A 31 -12.90 13.89 2.85
CA HIS A 31 -12.63 14.12 1.43
C HIS A 31 -13.10 12.93 0.60
N GLY A 32 -14.41 12.67 0.66
CA GLY A 32 -15.09 11.59 -0.06
C GLY A 32 -15.19 11.82 -1.57
N ALA A 33 -15.38 10.75 -2.36
CA ALA A 33 -15.50 10.76 -3.84
C ALA A 33 -16.49 11.79 -4.45
N ALA A 34 -17.45 12.27 -3.65
CA ALA A 34 -18.44 13.26 -4.08
C ALA A 34 -17.96 14.72 -3.93
N GLN A 35 -16.79 14.93 -3.36
CA GLN A 35 -16.17 16.24 -3.12
C GLN A 35 -14.94 16.40 -4.01
N PRO A 36 -14.46 17.63 -4.26
CA PRO A 36 -13.15 17.80 -4.88
C PRO A 36 -12.04 17.25 -3.96
N PRO A 37 -10.90 16.81 -4.53
CA PRO A 37 -9.77 16.40 -3.73
C PRO A 37 -9.27 17.54 -2.86
N TRP A 38 -8.74 17.21 -1.68
CA TRP A 38 -8.00 18.18 -0.89
C TRP A 38 -6.56 18.25 -1.37
N VAL A 39 -6.09 19.48 -1.61
CA VAL A 39 -4.72 19.78 -2.05
C VAL A 39 -4.15 20.83 -1.12
N ALA A 40 -2.95 20.58 -0.61
CA ALA A 40 -2.29 21.50 0.30
C ALA A 40 -1.88 22.79 -0.41
N ASP A 41 -1.96 23.94 0.27
CA ASP A 41 -1.49 25.22 -0.29
C ASP A 41 0.03 25.19 -0.63
N LYS A 42 0.78 24.33 0.06
CA LYS A 42 2.23 24.10 -0.19
C LYS A 42 2.52 23.31 -1.47
N ALA A 43 1.52 22.69 -2.09
CA ALA A 43 1.71 21.91 -3.30
C ALA A 43 1.81 22.80 -4.54
N SER A 44 2.85 22.60 -5.36
CA SER A 44 2.90 23.21 -6.69
C SER A 44 1.76 22.65 -7.55
N LYS A 45 1.08 23.50 -8.31
CA LYS A 45 -0.04 23.12 -9.18
C LYS A 45 0.36 22.88 -10.63
N GLU A 46 1.56 23.32 -11.03
CA GLU A 46 2.10 23.09 -12.36
C GLU A 46 3.43 22.37 -12.20
N VAL A 47 3.54 21.20 -12.83
CA VAL A 47 4.79 20.47 -12.95
C VAL A 47 5.29 20.64 -14.38
N ALA A 48 6.49 21.18 -14.52
CA ALA A 48 7.11 21.33 -15.84
C ALA A 48 7.30 19.96 -16.52
N ALA A 49 7.43 19.97 -17.84
CA ALA A 49 7.62 18.73 -18.61
C ALA A 49 8.83 17.93 -18.09
N LEU A 50 8.68 16.61 -18.03
CA LEU A 50 9.72 15.65 -17.66
C LEU A 50 10.05 14.80 -18.88
N ASP A 51 11.34 14.59 -19.15
CA ASP A 51 11.77 13.53 -20.07
C ASP A 51 11.69 12.19 -19.33
N VAL A 52 10.55 11.50 -19.50
CA VAL A 52 10.22 10.27 -18.77
C VAL A 52 11.05 9.11 -19.29
N GLN A 53 11.88 8.54 -18.42
CA GLN A 53 12.71 7.38 -18.74
C GLN A 53 12.02 6.07 -18.36
N HIS A 54 11.29 6.06 -17.24
CA HIS A 54 10.46 4.93 -16.84
C HIS A 54 9.30 5.39 -15.97
N ARG A 55 8.14 4.76 -16.17
CA ARG A 55 6.92 5.00 -15.40
C ARG A 55 6.57 3.80 -14.54
N VAL A 56 6.28 4.04 -13.27
CA VAL A 56 5.72 3.03 -12.37
C VAL A 56 4.29 3.42 -12.01
N LEU A 57 3.32 2.57 -12.33
CA LEU A 57 1.93 2.74 -11.91
C LEU A 57 1.69 1.92 -10.65
N LEU A 58 1.20 2.58 -9.60
CA LEU A 58 1.04 2.06 -8.24
C LEU A 58 -0.44 1.90 -7.93
N ILE A 59 -0.94 0.67 -7.84
CA ILE A 59 -2.38 0.38 -7.64
C ILE A 59 -2.55 -0.72 -6.59
N GLY A 60 -3.27 -0.44 -5.50
CA GLY A 60 -3.61 -1.42 -4.46
C GLY A 60 -5.11 -1.69 -4.43
N ASP A 61 -5.50 -2.77 -3.76
CA ASP A 61 -6.89 -3.04 -3.37
C ASP A 61 -7.84 -3.17 -4.58
N ALA A 62 -7.32 -3.68 -5.70
CA ALA A 62 -8.04 -3.92 -6.96
C ALA A 62 -8.72 -5.30 -7.00
N GLY A 63 -8.87 -5.97 -5.86
CA GLY A 63 -9.29 -7.37 -5.76
C GLY A 63 -10.77 -7.68 -6.00
N TYR A 64 -11.44 -6.93 -6.86
CA TYR A 64 -12.81 -7.17 -7.33
C TYR A 64 -12.83 -7.42 -8.84
N TYR A 65 -13.83 -8.18 -9.30
CA TYR A 65 -14.08 -8.35 -10.72
C TYR A 65 -15.15 -7.38 -11.19
N LEU A 66 -14.87 -6.67 -12.27
CA LEU A 66 -15.84 -5.80 -12.94
C LEU A 66 -15.63 -5.87 -14.46
N GLU A 67 -16.56 -6.44 -15.22
CA GLU A 67 -16.39 -6.73 -16.66
C GLU A 67 -15.80 -5.55 -17.47
N ASP A 68 -16.28 -4.33 -17.22
CA ASP A 68 -15.78 -3.09 -17.82
C ASP A 68 -15.16 -2.18 -16.74
N ASP A 69 -14.07 -2.64 -16.12
CA ASP A 69 -13.38 -1.89 -15.06
C ASP A 69 -12.74 -0.59 -15.59
N PRO A 70 -13.24 0.59 -15.19
CA PRO A 70 -12.73 1.88 -15.68
C PRO A 70 -11.32 2.17 -15.16
N THR A 71 -10.97 1.66 -13.98
CA THR A 71 -9.67 1.86 -13.33
C THR A 71 -8.60 1.06 -14.04
N LEU A 72 -8.84 -0.22 -14.31
CA LEU A 72 -7.93 -1.05 -15.10
C LEU A 72 -7.83 -0.59 -16.55
N ALA A 73 -8.93 -0.08 -17.14
CA ALA A 73 -8.87 0.56 -18.45
C ALA A 73 -8.00 1.82 -18.43
N ALA A 74 -8.10 2.67 -17.39
CA ALA A 74 -7.24 3.84 -17.21
C ALA A 74 -5.77 3.42 -16.99
N LEU A 75 -5.53 2.39 -16.18
CA LEU A 75 -4.20 1.82 -15.93
C LEU A 75 -3.52 1.41 -17.24
N GLY A 76 -4.24 0.70 -18.11
CA GLY A 76 -3.76 0.33 -19.45
C GLY A 76 -3.43 1.52 -20.33
N ARG A 77 -4.29 2.55 -20.38
CA ARG A 77 -4.04 3.79 -21.14
C ARG A 77 -2.79 4.52 -20.64
N TRP A 78 -2.65 4.68 -19.33
CA TRP A 78 -1.53 5.40 -18.72
C TRP A 78 -0.21 4.65 -18.85
N ALA A 79 -0.23 3.31 -18.80
CA ALA A 79 0.94 2.48 -19.02
C ALA A 79 1.44 2.56 -20.47
N ALA A 80 0.52 2.62 -21.45
CA ALA A 80 0.83 2.70 -22.88
C ALA A 80 1.22 4.11 -23.37
N ALA A 81 1.05 5.14 -22.52
CA ALA A 81 1.36 6.53 -22.88
C ALA A 81 2.87 6.85 -22.88
N VAL A 82 3.72 5.92 -22.42
CA VAL A 82 5.18 6.05 -22.42
C VAL A 82 5.82 4.76 -22.96
N GLU A 83 7.08 4.85 -23.39
CA GLU A 83 7.79 3.71 -23.98
C GLU A 83 8.12 2.61 -22.95
N SER A 84 8.46 3.01 -21.72
CA SER A 84 8.89 2.10 -20.66
C SER A 84 8.03 2.29 -19.42
N SER A 85 7.24 1.27 -19.07
CA SER A 85 6.39 1.28 -17.88
C SER A 85 6.32 -0.07 -17.18
N SER A 86 6.11 -0.02 -15.86
CA SER A 86 5.81 -1.16 -15.00
C SER A 86 4.59 -0.87 -14.13
N ILE A 87 3.88 -1.91 -13.73
CA ILE A 87 2.79 -1.85 -12.76
C ILE A 87 3.24 -2.52 -11.47
N VAL A 88 2.91 -1.91 -10.34
CA VAL A 88 3.01 -2.54 -9.03
C VAL A 88 1.61 -2.63 -8.44
N PHE A 89 1.10 -3.85 -8.29
CA PHE A 89 -0.09 -4.15 -7.53
C PHE A 89 0.28 -4.22 -6.04
N LEU A 90 -0.18 -3.25 -5.25
CA LEU A 90 0.21 -2.98 -3.86
C LEU A 90 -0.57 -3.82 -2.83
N GLY A 91 -0.93 -5.05 -3.16
CA GLY A 91 -1.63 -5.96 -2.27
C GLY A 91 -3.15 -5.85 -2.30
N ASP A 92 -3.76 -6.81 -1.59
CA ASP A 92 -5.20 -7.09 -1.60
C ASP A 92 -5.71 -7.33 -3.02
N ASN A 93 -4.99 -8.23 -3.70
CA ASN A 93 -5.21 -8.56 -5.11
C ASN A 93 -6.47 -9.41 -5.30
N ILE A 94 -6.93 -10.13 -4.26
CA ILE A 94 -8.21 -10.84 -4.27
C ILE A 94 -8.92 -10.67 -2.92
N TYR A 95 -10.16 -10.16 -2.97
CA TYR A 95 -11.02 -10.13 -1.79
C TYR A 95 -12.01 -11.32 -1.70
N ASN A 96 -12.32 -11.82 -0.51
CA ASN A 96 -11.80 -11.41 0.81
C ASN A 96 -10.66 -12.29 1.33
N ASP A 97 -10.46 -13.49 0.78
CA ASP A 97 -9.64 -14.55 1.39
C ASP A 97 -8.47 -15.02 0.48
N GLY A 98 -8.06 -14.19 -0.49
CA GLY A 98 -7.00 -14.53 -1.42
C GLY A 98 -7.40 -15.65 -2.39
N LEU A 99 -6.41 -16.36 -2.95
CA LEU A 99 -6.64 -17.48 -3.87
C LEU A 99 -6.69 -18.83 -3.15
N THR A 100 -7.85 -19.17 -2.60
CA THR A 100 -8.13 -20.48 -1.99
C THR A 100 -8.34 -21.57 -3.05
N ASP A 101 -8.35 -22.84 -2.65
CA ASP A 101 -8.68 -23.93 -3.61
C ASP A 101 -10.18 -23.93 -3.92
N GLU A 102 -11.00 -23.56 -2.93
CA GLU A 102 -12.45 -23.53 -3.01
C GLU A 102 -12.96 -22.42 -3.93
N GLU A 103 -12.31 -21.24 -3.92
CA GLU A 103 -12.67 -20.08 -4.76
C GLU A 103 -11.66 -19.86 -5.91
N ARG A 104 -10.96 -20.91 -6.34
CA ARG A 104 -9.88 -20.83 -7.33
C ARG A 104 -10.32 -20.12 -8.62
N GLU A 105 -11.41 -20.57 -9.25
CA GLU A 105 -11.91 -20.01 -10.51
C GLU A 105 -12.20 -18.51 -10.41
N ARG A 106 -12.88 -18.09 -9.33
CA ARG A 106 -13.20 -16.68 -9.10
C ARG A 106 -11.93 -15.84 -8.86
N GLY A 107 -11.01 -16.33 -8.04
CA GLY A 107 -9.78 -15.60 -7.74
C GLY A 107 -8.86 -15.48 -8.97
N GLU A 108 -8.77 -16.53 -9.79
CA GLU A 108 -8.05 -16.49 -11.07
C GLU A 108 -8.70 -15.55 -12.09
N GLN A 109 -10.03 -15.44 -12.08
CA GLN A 109 -10.74 -14.47 -12.91
C GLN A 109 -10.40 -13.03 -12.51
N ILE A 110 -10.37 -12.73 -11.20
CA ILE A 110 -10.01 -11.40 -10.67
C ILE A 110 -8.54 -11.07 -11.00
N LEU A 111 -7.60 -11.97 -10.66
CA LEU A 111 -6.18 -11.76 -10.97
C LEU A 111 -5.93 -11.68 -12.48
N GLY A 112 -6.59 -12.53 -13.27
CA GLY A 112 -6.46 -12.54 -14.71
C GLY A 112 -6.93 -11.22 -15.34
N GLN A 113 -7.96 -10.59 -14.78
CA GLN A 113 -8.39 -9.26 -15.20
C GLN A 113 -7.31 -8.20 -14.95
N GLN A 114 -6.73 -8.19 -13.75
CA GLN A 114 -5.67 -7.26 -13.37
C GLN A 114 -4.42 -7.45 -14.25
N LEU A 115 -3.95 -8.69 -14.38
CA LEU A 115 -2.76 -9.02 -15.19
C LEU A 115 -3.00 -8.80 -16.69
N GLY A 116 -4.24 -8.93 -17.15
CA GLY A 116 -4.66 -8.71 -18.54
C GLY A 116 -4.89 -7.24 -18.90
N ALA A 117 -4.92 -6.32 -17.94
CA ALA A 117 -5.21 -4.90 -18.17
C ALA A 117 -4.16 -4.20 -19.06
N THR A 118 -2.93 -4.70 -19.08
CA THR A 118 -1.81 -4.09 -19.83
C THR A 118 -0.72 -5.11 -20.19
N PRO A 119 -0.04 -4.94 -21.33
CA PRO A 119 1.16 -5.72 -21.66
C PRO A 119 2.41 -5.25 -20.91
N ALA A 120 2.36 -4.14 -20.15
CA ALA A 120 3.49 -3.70 -19.33
C ALA A 120 3.94 -4.80 -18.35
N HIS A 121 5.13 -4.69 -17.78
CA HIS A 121 5.58 -5.65 -16.76
C HIS A 121 4.84 -5.41 -15.44
N LYS A 122 4.35 -6.48 -14.79
CA LYS A 122 3.55 -6.39 -13.55
C LYS A 122 4.32 -7.02 -12.40
N ILE A 123 4.34 -6.33 -11.27
CA ILE A 123 4.79 -6.83 -9.99
C ILE A 123 3.59 -6.89 -9.07
N VAL A 124 3.34 -8.04 -8.48
CA VAL A 124 2.25 -8.24 -7.54
C VAL A 124 2.84 -8.51 -6.16
N ILE A 125 2.48 -7.69 -5.16
CA ILE A 125 2.84 -7.93 -3.76
C ILE A 125 1.60 -8.34 -2.97
N PRO A 126 1.73 -9.13 -1.89
CA PRO A 126 0.58 -9.54 -1.07
C PRO A 126 0.08 -8.40 -0.17
N GLY A 127 -1.24 -8.38 0.06
CA GLY A 127 -1.88 -7.67 1.17
C GLY A 127 -2.50 -8.62 2.20
N ASN A 128 -3.10 -8.09 3.26
CA ASN A 128 -3.64 -8.94 4.33
C ASN A 128 -4.80 -9.83 3.86
N HIS A 129 -5.62 -9.38 2.92
CA HIS A 129 -6.70 -10.19 2.38
C HIS A 129 -6.19 -11.32 1.47
N ASP A 130 -5.01 -11.17 0.87
CA ASP A 130 -4.36 -12.24 0.10
C ASP A 130 -3.93 -13.42 0.97
N TRP A 131 -3.58 -13.14 2.22
CA TRP A 131 -3.30 -14.14 3.23
C TRP A 131 -4.57 -14.82 3.74
N GLY A 132 -5.67 -14.05 3.89
CA GLY A 132 -6.98 -14.49 4.34
C GLY A 132 -7.69 -13.46 5.23
N MET A 133 -9.02 -13.43 5.25
CA MET A 133 -9.81 -12.42 5.98
C MET A 133 -9.77 -12.61 7.50
N MET A 134 -9.86 -13.87 7.95
CA MET A 134 -9.92 -14.21 9.36
C MET A 134 -8.58 -14.79 9.84
N PRO A 135 -8.12 -14.51 11.08
CA PRO A 135 -6.83 -15.02 11.59
C PRO A 135 -6.72 -16.53 11.49
N LYS A 136 -7.81 -17.26 11.72
CA LYS A 136 -7.84 -18.73 11.61
C LYS A 136 -7.61 -19.23 10.18
N ASN A 137 -8.03 -18.46 9.17
CA ASN A 137 -7.96 -18.81 7.76
C ASN A 137 -6.70 -18.28 7.09
N MET A 138 -6.03 -17.27 7.66
CA MET A 138 -4.80 -16.72 7.09
C MET A 138 -3.75 -17.81 6.86
N ASN A 139 -3.25 -17.98 5.64
CA ASN A 139 -2.31 -19.06 5.36
C ASN A 139 -1.38 -18.77 4.16
N ALA A 140 -0.18 -19.34 4.20
CA ALA A 140 0.80 -19.19 3.12
C ALA A 140 0.45 -19.98 1.84
N LYS A 141 -0.57 -20.86 1.89
CA LYS A 141 -0.98 -21.62 0.71
C LYS A 141 -1.78 -20.75 -0.27
N ALA A 142 -2.61 -19.83 0.21
CA ALA A 142 -3.26 -18.81 -0.63
C ALA A 142 -2.21 -17.94 -1.35
N ILE A 143 -1.17 -17.51 -0.64
CA ILE A 143 -0.05 -16.76 -1.23
C ILE A 143 0.67 -17.57 -2.30
N ARG A 144 1.01 -18.84 -2.03
CA ARG A 144 1.66 -19.70 -3.03
C ARG A 144 0.77 -19.99 -4.25
N ASN A 145 -0.55 -20.10 -4.05
CA ASN A 145 -1.50 -20.24 -5.15
C ASN A 145 -1.48 -18.98 -6.03
N GLN A 146 -1.53 -17.79 -5.43
CA GLN A 146 -1.44 -16.51 -6.15
C GLN A 146 -0.11 -16.39 -6.90
N GLN A 147 1.01 -16.67 -6.21
CA GLN A 147 2.33 -16.68 -6.81
C GLN A 147 2.40 -17.59 -8.04
N ALA A 148 1.90 -18.82 -7.93
CA ALA A 148 1.90 -19.75 -9.06
C ALA A 148 1.11 -19.19 -10.25
N PHE A 149 -0.08 -18.63 -10.01
CA PHE A 149 -0.90 -18.06 -11.08
C PHE A 149 -0.24 -16.85 -11.74
N VAL A 150 0.34 -15.94 -10.95
CA VAL A 150 1.02 -14.73 -11.46
C VAL A 150 2.31 -15.09 -12.19
N ASP A 151 3.14 -15.98 -11.66
CA ASP A 151 4.42 -16.35 -12.27
C ASP A 151 4.24 -17.20 -13.54
N GLU A 152 3.13 -17.95 -13.65
CA GLU A 152 2.75 -18.71 -14.85
C GLU A 152 1.96 -17.88 -15.88
N TRP A 153 1.81 -16.58 -15.65
CA TRP A 153 1.04 -15.71 -16.53
C TRP A 153 1.59 -15.76 -17.97
N PRO A 154 0.76 -16.04 -19.01
CA PRO A 154 1.23 -16.51 -20.32
C PRO A 154 2.19 -15.60 -21.09
N ASP A 155 2.28 -14.30 -20.74
CA ASP A 155 3.19 -13.36 -21.40
C ASP A 155 4.58 -13.27 -20.75
N GLY A 156 4.81 -13.95 -19.62
CA GLY A 156 6.07 -13.94 -18.88
C GLY A 156 6.47 -12.55 -18.33
N ARG A 157 5.53 -11.61 -18.29
CA ARG A 157 5.71 -10.22 -17.82
C ARG A 157 4.93 -9.96 -16.55
N ALA A 158 4.84 -10.95 -15.67
CA ALA A 158 4.26 -10.80 -14.34
C ALA A 158 5.10 -11.58 -13.34
N GLU A 159 5.27 -11.04 -12.14
CA GLU A 159 5.90 -11.75 -11.04
C GLU A 159 5.24 -11.41 -9.70
N PHE A 160 5.13 -12.41 -8.84
CA PHE A 160 4.66 -12.22 -7.46
C PHE A 160 5.84 -12.16 -6.50
N ILE A 161 6.01 -11.07 -5.76
CA ILE A 161 7.09 -10.90 -4.78
C ILE A 161 6.61 -10.20 -3.50
N PRO A 162 7.17 -10.51 -2.32
CA PRO A 162 8.19 -11.52 -2.06
C PRO A 162 7.68 -12.96 -2.25
N LYS A 163 8.61 -13.88 -2.51
CA LYS A 163 8.28 -15.29 -2.80
C LYS A 163 7.90 -16.06 -1.54
N ASP A 164 7.07 -17.08 -1.73
CA ASP A 164 6.72 -18.16 -0.82
C ASP A 164 6.08 -17.76 0.51
N GLY A 165 5.55 -16.54 0.60
CA GLY A 165 4.98 -15.99 1.84
C GLY A 165 6.05 -15.56 2.84
N CYS A 166 7.22 -15.13 2.36
CA CYS A 166 8.28 -14.56 3.18
C CYS A 166 8.21 -13.02 3.20
N MET A 167 8.83 -12.38 4.21
CA MET A 167 8.68 -10.93 4.44
C MET A 167 9.38 -10.02 3.41
N GLY A 168 10.24 -10.59 2.56
CA GLY A 168 11.24 -9.82 1.81
C GLY A 168 12.44 -9.42 2.68
N PRO A 169 13.24 -8.42 2.28
CA PRO A 169 13.11 -7.65 1.05
C PRO A 169 13.35 -8.50 -0.20
N HIS A 170 12.56 -8.26 -1.24
CA HIS A 170 12.81 -8.78 -2.58
C HIS A 170 13.04 -7.61 -3.54
N THR A 171 14.22 -7.56 -4.16
CA THR A 171 14.62 -6.44 -5.02
C THR A 171 14.42 -6.79 -6.49
N ARG A 172 13.87 -5.84 -7.26
CA ARG A 172 13.69 -5.93 -8.70
C ARG A 172 14.15 -4.65 -9.39
N VAL A 173 15.08 -4.77 -10.34
CA VAL A 173 15.45 -3.66 -11.23
C VAL A 173 14.40 -3.56 -12.34
N LEU A 174 13.64 -2.47 -12.37
CA LEU A 174 12.62 -2.17 -13.38
C LEU A 174 13.22 -1.57 -14.64
N LEU A 175 14.30 -0.81 -14.46
CA LEU A 175 15.04 -0.16 -15.52
C LEU A 175 16.52 -0.19 -15.17
N GLU A 176 17.34 -0.84 -15.99
CA GLU A 176 18.80 -0.89 -15.80
C GLU A 176 19.44 0.47 -16.01
N ALA A 177 20.47 0.81 -15.24
CA ALA A 177 21.27 2.02 -15.43
C ALA A 177 21.88 2.07 -16.85
N GLY A 178 22.05 3.28 -17.39
CA GLY A 178 22.51 3.52 -18.76
C GLY A 178 23.37 4.77 -18.88
N ALA A 179 23.68 5.19 -20.12
CA ALA A 179 24.57 6.31 -20.44
C ALA A 179 24.12 7.65 -19.80
N GLY A 180 24.52 7.89 -18.55
CA GLY A 180 24.10 9.06 -17.76
C GLY A 180 22.71 8.93 -17.14
N ARG A 181 22.13 7.73 -17.10
CA ARG A 181 20.80 7.45 -16.57
C ARG A 181 20.87 6.47 -15.39
N ARG A 182 20.25 6.81 -14.26
CA ARG A 182 20.13 5.96 -13.07
C ARG A 182 19.21 4.75 -13.33
N ALA A 183 19.40 3.67 -12.59
CA ALA A 183 18.43 2.58 -12.58
C ALA A 183 17.15 3.02 -11.86
N VAL A 184 16.05 2.30 -12.13
CA VAL A 184 14.83 2.34 -11.32
C VAL A 184 14.65 0.98 -10.67
N VAL A 185 14.59 0.96 -9.34
CA VAL A 185 14.64 -0.24 -8.52
C VAL A 185 13.43 -0.28 -7.61
N PHE A 186 12.75 -1.41 -7.57
CA PHE A 186 11.65 -1.67 -6.65
C PHE A 186 12.07 -2.70 -5.61
N ILE A 187 11.79 -2.42 -4.34
CA ILE A 187 12.01 -3.34 -3.22
C ILE A 187 10.65 -3.67 -2.61
N ALA A 188 10.23 -4.92 -2.69
CA ALA A 188 8.98 -5.41 -2.11
C ALA A 188 9.17 -5.89 -0.66
N LEU A 189 8.22 -5.52 0.20
CA LEU A 189 8.11 -5.96 1.58
C LEU A 189 6.70 -6.50 1.85
N ASP A 190 6.63 -7.57 2.63
CA ASP A 190 5.38 -8.09 3.19
C ASP A 190 5.51 -8.17 4.73
N PRO A 191 4.85 -7.27 5.49
CA PRO A 191 4.89 -7.31 6.93
C PRO A 191 3.85 -8.24 7.55
N THR A 192 2.99 -8.92 6.78
CA THR A 192 2.02 -9.86 7.36
C THR A 192 2.71 -10.97 8.18
N PRO A 193 3.82 -11.61 7.73
CA PRO A 193 4.59 -12.52 8.58
C PRO A 193 5.40 -11.83 9.68
N TRP A 194 5.64 -10.51 9.59
CA TRP A 194 6.22 -9.75 10.72
C TRP A 194 5.21 -9.66 11.86
N ILE A 195 3.97 -9.29 11.52
CA ILE A 195 2.85 -9.06 12.44
C ILE A 195 2.31 -10.37 13.02
N ASN A 196 2.41 -11.48 12.26
CA ASN A 196 1.87 -12.77 12.66
C ASN A 196 2.96 -13.86 12.68
N GLU A 197 3.38 -14.24 13.89
CA GLU A 197 4.42 -15.26 14.10
C GLU A 197 4.07 -16.63 13.49
N ARG A 198 2.78 -17.02 13.46
CA ARG A 198 2.37 -18.29 12.83
C ARG A 198 2.64 -18.26 11.32
N LEU A 199 2.38 -17.13 10.68
CA LEU A 199 2.63 -16.96 9.25
C LEU A 199 4.12 -16.84 8.95
N ARG A 200 4.90 -16.23 9.84
CA ARG A 200 6.38 -16.24 9.79
C ARG A 200 6.94 -17.66 9.70
N ALA A 201 6.42 -18.57 10.51
CA ALA A 201 6.85 -19.96 10.53
C ALA A 201 6.43 -20.75 9.26
N ALA A 202 5.51 -20.21 8.45
CA ALA A 202 5.04 -20.83 7.21
C ALA A 202 5.91 -20.49 5.98
N CYS A 203 6.78 -19.48 6.09
CA CYS A 203 7.82 -19.19 5.10
C CYS A 203 8.85 -20.35 5.08
N PRO A 204 9.30 -20.84 3.91
CA PRO A 204 10.27 -21.94 3.84
C PRO A 204 11.62 -21.63 4.50
N THR A 205 12.02 -20.36 4.50
CA THR A 205 13.23 -19.86 5.16
C THR A 205 12.87 -18.73 6.13
N PRO A 206 12.30 -19.04 7.30
CA PRO A 206 11.88 -18.02 8.26
C PRO A 206 13.07 -17.16 8.69
N GLU A 207 12.92 -15.85 8.58
CA GLU A 207 13.91 -14.89 9.03
C GLU A 207 13.47 -14.21 10.32
N THR A 208 14.45 -13.89 11.17
CA THR A 208 14.23 -12.96 12.29
C THR A 208 13.99 -11.55 11.76
N HIS A 209 13.25 -10.74 12.51
CA HIS A 209 13.08 -9.31 12.22
C HIS A 209 14.41 -8.58 11.95
N GLU A 210 15.43 -8.81 12.80
CA GLU A 210 16.77 -8.22 12.61
C GLU A 210 17.45 -8.64 11.31
N GLY A 211 17.26 -9.90 10.90
CA GLY A 211 17.80 -10.41 9.64
C GLY A 211 17.18 -9.72 8.43
N VAL A 212 15.86 -9.53 8.43
CA VAL A 212 15.12 -8.80 7.39
C VAL A 212 15.58 -7.35 7.33
N LEU A 213 15.65 -6.65 8.47
CA LEU A 213 16.10 -5.27 8.54
C LEU A 213 17.55 -5.10 8.04
N ALA A 214 18.44 -6.00 8.43
CA ALA A 214 19.84 -5.97 7.97
C ALA A 214 19.96 -6.22 6.46
N ARG A 215 19.08 -7.05 5.88
CA ARG A 215 19.02 -7.23 4.41
C ARG A 215 18.49 -5.99 3.73
N LEU A 216 17.43 -5.38 4.26
CA LEU A 216 16.83 -4.17 3.71
C LEU A 216 17.85 -3.02 3.71
N ASP A 217 18.56 -2.83 4.82
CA ASP A 217 19.65 -1.85 4.95
C ASP A 217 20.72 -2.04 3.86
N ARG A 218 21.12 -3.28 3.60
CA ARG A 218 22.09 -3.60 2.53
C ARG A 218 21.55 -3.36 1.13
N GLU A 219 20.29 -3.70 0.86
CA GLU A 219 19.69 -3.47 -0.46
C GLU A 219 19.52 -1.97 -0.73
N LEU A 220 19.07 -1.18 0.24
CA LEU A 220 18.99 0.28 0.10
C LEU A 220 20.36 0.91 -0.10
N ALA A 221 21.37 0.49 0.67
CA ALA A 221 22.74 0.97 0.51
C ALA A 221 23.35 0.55 -0.85
N ARG A 222 22.95 -0.61 -1.39
CA ARG A 222 23.44 -1.11 -2.69
C ARG A 222 22.96 -0.24 -3.86
N TYR A 223 21.76 0.34 -3.74
CA TYR A 223 21.11 1.10 -4.79
C TYR A 223 20.99 2.59 -4.44
N SER A 224 21.82 3.11 -3.52
CA SER A 224 21.77 4.52 -3.09
C SER A 224 22.05 5.53 -4.22
N ASP A 225 22.72 5.08 -5.29
CA ASP A 225 23.00 5.88 -6.48
C ASP A 225 21.94 5.70 -7.58
N ASP A 226 20.83 5.01 -7.31
CA ASP A 226 19.72 4.72 -8.24
C ASP A 226 18.39 5.24 -7.70
N PHE A 227 17.34 5.30 -8.52
CA PHE A 227 16.00 5.61 -8.01
C PHE A 227 15.42 4.36 -7.35
N VAL A 228 15.14 4.43 -6.06
CA VAL A 228 14.60 3.34 -5.25
C VAL A 228 13.17 3.64 -4.82
N LEU A 229 12.28 2.74 -5.18
CA LEU A 229 10.94 2.66 -4.63
C LEU A 229 10.85 1.46 -3.69
N VAL A 230 10.24 1.64 -2.53
CA VAL A 230 9.88 0.53 -1.64
C VAL A 230 8.37 0.38 -1.61
N GLY A 231 7.87 -0.85 -1.81
CA GLY A 231 6.45 -1.15 -1.79
C GLY A 231 6.08 -2.17 -0.71
N SER A 232 4.98 -1.92 -0.02
CA SER A 232 4.34 -2.82 0.93
C SER A 232 2.84 -2.58 0.84
N HIS A 233 1.98 -3.54 1.16
CA HIS A 233 0.55 -3.24 1.25
C HIS A 233 0.24 -2.21 2.36
N TYR A 234 1.07 -2.13 3.40
CA TYR A 234 0.77 -1.47 4.66
C TYR A 234 1.31 -0.02 4.74
N PRO A 235 0.47 1.04 4.82
CA PRO A 235 0.92 2.43 4.88
C PRO A 235 1.56 2.83 6.22
N MET A 236 2.75 3.42 6.19
CA MET A 236 3.43 3.91 7.41
C MET A 236 2.77 5.14 8.05
N LEU A 237 2.00 5.89 7.26
CA LEU A 237 1.22 7.05 7.66
C LEU A 237 0.01 7.15 6.74
N THR A 238 -1.15 7.52 7.30
CA THR A 238 -2.38 7.64 6.51
C THR A 238 -3.42 8.46 7.26
N GLY A 239 -4.17 9.27 6.52
CA GLY A 239 -5.36 9.98 7.00
C GLY A 239 -6.66 9.17 6.88
N GLY A 240 -6.57 7.89 6.50
CA GLY A 240 -7.71 6.99 6.37
C GLY A 240 -8.04 6.23 7.67
N PRO A 241 -8.98 5.27 7.59
CA PRO A 241 -9.49 4.58 8.77
C PRO A 241 -8.43 3.74 9.50
N HIS A 242 -7.47 3.15 8.79
CA HIS A 242 -6.36 2.42 9.41
C HIS A 242 -5.39 3.35 10.17
N GLY A 243 -5.42 4.66 9.88
CA GLY A 243 -4.77 5.71 10.68
C GLY A 243 -5.56 6.15 11.91
N GLY A 244 -6.79 5.66 12.08
CA GLY A 244 -7.68 6.00 13.19
C GLY A 244 -8.77 7.00 12.84
N LEU A 245 -9.02 7.27 11.55
CA LEU A 245 -10.18 8.05 11.12
C LEU A 245 -11.48 7.28 11.41
N SER A 246 -12.44 7.99 11.99
CA SER A 246 -13.74 7.40 12.32
C SER A 246 -14.60 7.20 11.08
N TYR A 247 -15.17 6.00 10.92
CA TYR A 247 -16.31 5.76 10.02
C TYR A 247 -17.64 6.38 10.52
N GLY A 248 -17.62 7.10 11.64
CA GLY A 248 -18.80 7.54 12.36
C GLY A 248 -19.22 6.56 13.47
N PHE A 249 -19.91 7.09 14.49
CA PHE A 249 -20.23 6.36 15.71
C PHE A 249 -20.98 5.05 15.48
N LEU A 250 -21.97 5.04 14.58
CA LEU A 250 -22.79 3.85 14.30
C LEU A 250 -21.97 2.75 13.60
N ALA A 251 -21.11 3.11 12.64
CA ALA A 251 -20.25 2.16 11.95
C ALA A 251 -19.19 1.60 12.90
N GLU A 252 -18.61 2.41 13.78
CA GLU A 252 -17.64 1.94 14.79
C GLU A 252 -18.22 0.91 15.76
N LEU A 253 -19.51 0.99 16.11
CA LEU A 253 -20.17 -0.01 16.95
C LEU A 253 -20.25 -1.40 16.29
N ILE A 254 -20.13 -1.47 14.97
CA ILE A 254 -20.13 -2.72 14.19
C ILE A 254 -18.70 -3.14 13.85
N ILE A 255 -17.89 -2.21 13.35
CA ILE A 255 -16.54 -2.47 12.85
C ILE A 255 -15.59 -2.85 13.99
N ARG A 256 -15.65 -2.21 15.16
CA ARG A 256 -14.71 -2.50 16.25
C ARG A 256 -14.88 -3.92 16.83
N PRO A 257 -16.10 -4.38 17.15
CA PRO A 257 -16.29 -5.76 17.57
C PRO A 257 -15.92 -6.77 16.48
N LEU A 258 -16.21 -6.46 15.21
CA LEU A 258 -15.86 -7.32 14.08
C LEU A 258 -14.33 -7.41 13.90
N GLY A 259 -13.62 -6.29 13.90
CA GLY A 259 -12.16 -6.25 13.81
C GLY A 259 -11.47 -7.03 14.93
N TRP A 260 -11.96 -6.94 16.17
CA TRP A 260 -11.44 -7.79 17.24
C TRP A 260 -11.63 -9.28 16.95
N MET A 261 -12.77 -9.67 16.37
CA MET A 261 -13.02 -11.04 15.93
C MET A 261 -12.12 -11.45 14.74
N MET A 262 -11.72 -10.49 13.92
CA MET A 262 -10.76 -10.67 12.81
C MET A 262 -9.29 -10.52 13.25
N GLY A 263 -9.01 -10.51 14.56
CA GLY A 263 -7.63 -10.51 15.10
C GLY A 263 -6.92 -9.16 15.10
N GLY A 264 -7.66 -8.08 14.86
CA GLY A 264 -7.12 -6.73 14.71
C GLY A 264 -7.86 -6.00 13.60
N LEU A 265 -7.74 -4.68 13.59
CA LEU A 265 -8.16 -3.87 12.44
C LEU A 265 -6.95 -3.55 11.55
N MET A 266 -5.75 -4.06 11.87
CA MET A 266 -4.51 -3.76 11.16
C MET A 266 -4.22 -2.26 11.10
N ASN A 267 -4.57 -1.54 12.17
CA ASN A 267 -4.30 -0.11 12.24
C ASN A 267 -2.82 0.17 12.48
N THR A 268 -2.33 1.31 11.98
CA THR A 268 -0.92 1.71 12.09
C THR A 268 -0.41 1.82 13.53
N TYR A 269 -1.31 2.00 14.50
CA TYR A 269 -1.00 2.09 15.93
C TYR A 269 -1.14 0.75 16.69
N GLU A 270 -1.49 -0.35 16.02
CA GLU A 270 -1.50 -1.67 16.65
C GLU A 270 -0.04 -2.14 16.89
N PRO A 271 0.29 -2.74 18.06
CA PRO A 271 1.68 -2.86 18.52
C PRO A 271 2.67 -3.49 17.53
N GLU A 272 2.31 -4.60 16.90
CA GLU A 272 3.20 -5.30 15.96
C GLU A 272 3.39 -4.54 14.64
N TYR A 273 2.34 -3.84 14.19
CA TYR A 273 2.41 -3.00 13.01
C TYR A 273 3.21 -1.73 13.31
N ALA A 274 2.97 -1.08 14.46
CA ALA A 274 3.74 0.05 14.92
C ALA A 274 5.23 -0.28 15.13
N ASP A 275 5.56 -1.49 15.63
CA ASP A 275 6.94 -1.99 15.72
C ASP A 275 7.59 -2.10 14.34
N TRP A 276 6.88 -2.72 13.38
CA TRP A 276 7.35 -2.83 12.01
C TRP A 276 7.61 -1.46 11.38
N ILE A 277 6.67 -0.51 11.51
CA ILE A 277 6.83 0.87 11.03
C ILE A 277 8.10 1.46 11.66
N ALA A 278 8.17 1.52 12.99
CA ALA A 278 9.26 2.21 13.68
C ALA A 278 10.64 1.67 13.30
N ARG A 279 10.80 0.34 13.23
CA ARG A 279 12.08 -0.30 12.94
C ARG A 279 12.45 -0.23 11.45
N THR A 280 11.47 -0.27 10.56
CA THR A 280 11.72 -0.11 9.11
C THR A 280 12.08 1.34 8.78
N GLN A 281 11.40 2.32 9.37
CA GLN A 281 11.74 3.74 9.20
C GLN A 281 13.17 4.06 9.66
N GLU A 282 13.65 3.43 10.74
CA GLU A 282 15.03 3.58 11.20
C GLU A 282 16.06 3.07 10.17
N VAL A 283 15.73 2.01 9.43
CA VAL A 283 16.57 1.53 8.32
C VAL A 283 16.52 2.50 7.15
N PHE A 284 15.32 2.98 6.76
CA PHE A 284 15.17 3.90 5.64
C PHE A 284 15.94 5.20 5.85
N ARG A 285 15.93 5.80 7.07
CA ARG A 285 16.67 7.05 7.34
C ARG A 285 18.16 7.01 7.01
N ARG A 286 18.77 5.82 6.91
CA ARG A 286 20.19 5.68 6.53
C ARG A 286 20.42 5.80 5.04
N ASN A 287 19.48 5.30 4.24
CA ASN A 287 19.47 5.37 2.78
C ASN A 287 18.00 5.52 2.33
N PRO A 288 17.42 6.74 2.39
CA PRO A 288 16.00 6.94 2.17
C PRO A 288 15.61 6.59 0.73
N PRO A 289 14.58 5.75 0.50
CA PRO A 289 14.07 5.57 -0.85
C PRO A 289 13.36 6.84 -1.32
N GLU A 290 13.35 7.09 -2.62
CA GLU A 290 12.64 8.22 -3.23
C GLU A 290 11.13 8.12 -2.98
N VAL A 291 10.57 6.91 -3.02
CA VAL A 291 9.14 6.66 -2.79
C VAL A 291 8.94 5.45 -1.90
N TYR A 292 8.10 5.59 -0.87
CA TYR A 292 7.48 4.46 -0.20
C TYR A 292 6.00 4.41 -0.54
N ALA A 293 5.54 3.30 -1.13
CA ALA A 293 4.19 3.14 -1.66
C ALA A 293 3.43 2.01 -0.98
N ALA A 294 2.16 2.27 -0.67
CA ALA A 294 1.27 1.30 -0.03
C ALA A 294 -0.19 1.39 -0.49
N GLY A 295 -0.95 0.31 -0.25
CA GLY A 295 -2.41 0.25 -0.41
C GLY A 295 -3.10 0.31 0.96
N HIS A 296 -3.97 -0.67 1.24
CA HIS A 296 -4.62 -0.98 2.52
C HIS A 296 -5.66 0.04 2.99
N ASP A 297 -5.29 1.32 3.05
CA ASP A 297 -6.28 2.37 3.22
C ASP A 297 -6.89 2.72 1.86
N HIS A 298 -8.21 2.58 1.76
CA HIS A 298 -8.90 2.62 0.48
C HIS A 298 -9.13 4.04 -0.07
N SER A 299 -8.04 4.76 -0.31
CA SER A 299 -8.00 6.16 -0.73
C SER A 299 -6.70 6.46 -1.48
N LEU A 300 -6.61 7.67 -2.05
CA LEU A 300 -5.41 8.19 -2.71
C LEU A 300 -4.82 9.32 -1.86
N GLN A 301 -3.56 9.19 -1.45
CA GLN A 301 -2.86 10.17 -0.62
C GLN A 301 -1.41 10.31 -1.03
N LEU A 302 -0.92 11.55 -0.95
CA LEU A 302 0.51 11.89 -1.05
C LEU A 302 0.88 12.63 0.24
N LEU A 303 1.84 12.08 0.99
CA LEU A 303 2.15 12.52 2.36
C LEU A 303 3.65 12.76 2.50
N ASP A 304 4.01 13.87 3.13
CA ASP A 304 5.37 14.16 3.56
C ASP A 304 5.86 13.08 4.54
N SER A 305 7.03 12.53 4.26
CA SER A 305 7.69 11.47 5.05
C SER A 305 8.84 12.00 5.92
N GLY A 306 9.09 13.31 5.93
CA GLY A 306 10.21 13.90 6.63
C GLY A 306 11.55 13.38 6.10
N ASP A 307 12.36 12.78 6.98
CA ASP A 307 13.67 12.22 6.64
C ASP A 307 13.64 10.72 6.29
N VAL A 308 12.45 10.10 6.29
CA VAL A 308 12.32 8.65 6.18
C VAL A 308 12.32 8.17 4.73
N ALA A 309 11.68 8.91 3.84
CA ALA A 309 11.65 8.67 2.40
C ALA A 309 11.51 10.02 1.70
N GLY A 310 11.64 10.07 0.38
CA GLY A 310 11.30 11.27 -0.39
C GLY A 310 9.80 11.62 -0.27
N ILE A 311 8.94 10.60 -0.28
CA ILE A 311 7.49 10.75 -0.11
C ILE A 311 6.82 9.42 0.31
N TYR A 312 5.72 9.53 1.03
CA TYR A 312 4.77 8.43 1.25
C TYR A 312 3.59 8.52 0.29
N VAL A 313 3.26 7.38 -0.33
CA VAL A 313 2.14 7.22 -1.25
C VAL A 313 1.17 6.18 -0.68
N VAL A 314 -0.10 6.56 -0.53
CA VAL A 314 -1.19 5.62 -0.31
C VAL A 314 -2.02 5.58 -1.60
N SER A 315 -2.11 4.41 -2.21
CA SER A 315 -2.78 4.16 -3.49
C SER A 315 -3.64 2.90 -3.42
N GLY A 316 -4.48 2.80 -2.38
CA GLY A 316 -5.33 1.64 -2.11
C GLY A 316 -6.74 1.75 -2.68
N ALA A 317 -6.94 2.54 -3.74
CA ALA A 317 -8.27 2.83 -4.29
C ALA A 317 -8.52 2.17 -5.65
N GLY A 318 -7.91 0.99 -5.91
CA GLY A 318 -7.96 0.33 -7.20
C GLY A 318 -9.34 -0.24 -7.59
N ALA A 319 -10.25 -0.42 -6.63
CA ALA A 319 -11.62 -0.85 -6.87
C ALA A 319 -12.64 0.08 -6.20
N ARG A 320 -13.65 0.51 -6.95
CA ARG A 320 -14.73 1.40 -6.47
C ARG A 320 -15.40 0.89 -5.20
N GLU A 321 -15.59 -0.42 -5.09
CA GLU A 321 -16.27 -1.11 -4.00
C GLU A 321 -15.55 -0.96 -2.66
N ARG A 322 -14.26 -0.62 -2.67
CA ARG A 322 -13.43 -0.49 -1.47
C ARG A 322 -13.25 0.94 -1.00
N VAL A 323 -13.36 1.92 -1.89
CA VAL A 323 -13.12 3.33 -1.59
C VAL A 323 -13.81 3.76 -0.30
N SER A 324 -13.04 4.31 0.63
CA SER A 324 -13.49 4.68 1.97
C SER A 324 -12.99 6.06 2.37
N THR A 325 -13.62 6.65 3.39
CA THR A 325 -13.36 8.02 3.86
C THR A 325 -11.88 8.29 4.13
N VAL A 326 -11.44 9.52 3.82
CA VAL A 326 -10.08 9.98 4.12
C VAL A 326 -10.14 11.42 4.58
N THR A 327 -9.24 11.77 5.50
CA THR A 327 -8.99 13.16 5.87
C THR A 327 -7.56 13.55 5.55
N HIS A 328 -7.30 14.85 5.46
CA HIS A 328 -5.94 15.34 5.29
C HIS A 328 -5.22 15.41 6.65
N LEU A 329 -3.92 15.20 6.62
CA LEU A 329 -3.00 15.36 7.74
C LEU A 329 -2.15 16.62 7.52
N PRO A 330 -1.46 17.13 8.57
CA PRO A 330 -0.45 18.19 8.39
C PRO A 330 0.64 17.84 7.36
N GLU A 331 0.95 16.56 7.22
CA GLU A 331 1.92 16.01 6.28
C GLU A 331 1.38 15.95 4.84
N SER A 332 0.06 15.97 4.64
CA SER A 332 -0.54 15.78 3.33
C SER A 332 -0.17 16.86 2.31
N TYR A 333 0.15 16.42 1.09
CA TYR A 333 0.12 17.22 -0.14
C TYR A 333 -1.22 17.04 -0.88
N PHE A 334 -1.76 15.82 -0.85
CA PHE A 334 -3.00 15.44 -1.50
C PHE A 334 -3.73 14.38 -0.67
N ALA A 335 -5.07 14.44 -0.62
CA ALA A 335 -5.92 13.38 -0.08
C ALA A 335 -7.28 13.36 -0.78
N HIS A 336 -7.70 12.19 -1.27
CA HIS A 336 -9.02 11.99 -1.83
C HIS A 336 -9.45 10.51 -1.80
N ALA A 337 -10.68 10.26 -1.37
CA ALA A 337 -11.30 8.95 -1.42
C ALA A 337 -12.02 8.77 -2.76
N SER A 338 -11.25 8.60 -3.83
CA SER A 338 -11.75 8.36 -5.18
C SER A 338 -11.04 7.17 -5.80
N GLU A 339 -11.74 6.43 -6.65
CA GLU A 339 -11.23 5.25 -7.33
C GLU A 339 -10.14 5.63 -8.34
N GLY A 340 -8.99 4.97 -8.30
CA GLY A 340 -7.85 5.32 -9.13
C GLY A 340 -6.53 4.75 -8.64
N PHE A 341 -5.44 5.40 -9.05
CA PHE A 341 -4.07 4.99 -8.75
C PHE A 341 -3.10 6.18 -8.81
N VAL A 342 -1.87 5.95 -8.33
CA VAL A 342 -0.78 6.92 -8.41
C VAL A 342 0.24 6.48 -9.44
N VAL A 343 0.77 7.42 -10.20
CA VAL A 343 1.83 7.20 -11.20
C VAL A 343 3.10 7.91 -10.73
N ALA A 344 4.22 7.22 -10.72
CA ALA A 344 5.55 7.77 -10.49
C ALA A 344 6.37 7.71 -11.79
N ASP A 345 6.68 8.89 -12.34
CA ASP A 345 7.57 9.03 -13.50
C ASP A 345 8.98 9.38 -13.05
N PHE A 346 9.94 8.56 -13.47
CA PHE A 346 11.37 8.74 -13.23
C PHE A 346 12.02 9.23 -14.51
N GLY A 347 12.81 10.28 -14.41
CA GLY A 347 13.44 10.85 -15.59
C GLY A 347 14.30 12.05 -15.30
N THR A 348 14.47 12.89 -16.32
CA THR A 348 15.29 14.11 -16.21
C THR A 348 14.53 15.35 -16.62
N ARG A 349 14.83 16.47 -15.95
CA ARG A 349 14.38 17.81 -16.32
C ARG A 349 15.57 18.76 -16.31
N ASP A 350 15.80 19.43 -17.43
CA ASP A 350 16.93 20.35 -17.62
C ASP A 350 18.29 19.72 -17.24
N GLY A 351 18.46 18.42 -17.55
CA GLY A 351 19.66 17.65 -17.24
C GLY A 351 19.83 17.24 -15.77
N ARG A 352 18.81 17.44 -14.93
CA ARG A 352 18.77 16.95 -13.53
C ARG A 352 17.77 15.83 -13.39
N ASP A 353 18.10 14.84 -12.59
CA ASP A 353 17.17 13.78 -12.17
C ASP A 353 15.97 14.37 -11.45
N ALA A 354 14.78 13.86 -11.76
CA ALA A 354 13.53 14.27 -11.13
C ALA A 354 12.53 13.12 -11.12
N VAL A 355 11.70 13.08 -10.08
CA VAL A 355 10.58 12.14 -9.95
C VAL A 355 9.29 12.93 -9.85
N VAL A 356 8.34 12.64 -10.74
CA VAL A 356 7.02 13.29 -10.75
C VAL A 356 5.95 12.29 -10.40
N LEU A 357 5.19 12.60 -9.36
CA LEU A 357 3.99 11.86 -8.98
C LEU A 357 2.75 12.47 -9.62
N ARG A 358 1.83 11.61 -10.05
CA ARG A 358 0.52 12.00 -10.58
C ARG A 358 -0.57 11.15 -9.98
N VAL A 359 -1.64 11.79 -9.52
CA VAL A 359 -2.83 11.10 -9.03
C VAL A 359 -3.81 11.00 -10.19
N VAL A 360 -4.22 9.77 -10.50
CA VAL A 360 -5.15 9.46 -11.59
C VAL A 360 -6.40 8.88 -10.99
N GLU A 361 -7.53 9.54 -11.20
CA GLU A 361 -8.84 9.00 -10.86
C GLU A 361 -9.46 8.36 -12.10
N ALA A 362 -10.12 7.22 -11.95
CA ALA A 362 -10.59 6.39 -13.06
C ALA A 362 -11.49 7.14 -14.07
N GLY A 363 -12.25 8.13 -13.60
CA GLY A 363 -13.12 8.97 -14.42
C GLY A 363 -12.46 10.19 -15.08
N SER A 364 -11.14 10.39 -14.90
CA SER A 364 -10.41 11.56 -15.38
C SER A 364 -9.46 11.22 -16.53
N GLU A 365 -9.50 12.03 -17.59
CA GLU A 365 -8.58 11.90 -18.75
C GLU A 365 -7.18 12.45 -18.46
N SER A 366 -7.08 13.35 -17.49
CA SER A 366 -5.85 14.01 -17.04
C SER A 366 -5.65 13.74 -15.54
N PRO A 367 -4.43 13.85 -15.01
CA PRO A 367 -4.21 13.71 -13.59
C PRO A 367 -4.99 14.78 -12.83
N VAL A 368 -5.61 14.41 -11.70
CA VAL A 368 -6.34 15.35 -10.83
C VAL A 368 -5.38 16.18 -9.98
N PHE A 369 -4.15 15.70 -9.83
CA PHE A 369 -3.07 16.36 -9.12
C PHE A 369 -1.73 15.79 -9.60
N GLU A 370 -0.70 16.63 -9.64
CA GLU A 370 0.68 16.22 -9.92
C GLU A 370 1.67 17.06 -9.13
N MET A 371 2.80 16.46 -8.75
CA MET A 371 3.91 17.14 -8.07
C MET A 371 5.25 16.49 -8.41
N GLU A 372 6.32 17.28 -8.43
CA GLU A 372 7.68 16.74 -8.29
C GLU A 372 7.93 16.48 -6.80
N ILE A 373 8.60 15.38 -6.47
CA ILE A 373 8.96 15.09 -5.08
C ILE A 373 9.97 16.14 -4.56
N PRO A 374 9.93 16.49 -3.25
CA PRO A 374 10.74 17.59 -2.69
C PRO A 374 12.26 17.44 -2.79
#